data_AF-A0A4Y8JGN9-F1
#
_entry.id   AF-A0A4Y8JGN9-F1
#
_cell.length_a   1.000
_cell.length_b   1.000
_cell.length_c   1.000
_cell.angle_alpha   90.00
_cell.angle_beta   90.00
_cell.angle_gamma   90.00
#
_symmetry.space_group_name_H-M   'P 1'
#
loop_
_entity.id
_entity.type
_entity.pdbx_description
1 polymer ?
#
loop_
_entity_poly.entity_id
_entity_poly.type
_entity_poly.pdbx_seq_one_letter_code
_entity_poly.pdbx_strand_id
1 'polypeptide(L)'
;MAVPACRRPRRRGGLAPGRLGPRQPHRRSTGSGDGCRSAPGHGRRGILERLVTADPLVCDSGLIVSAQTLLSLSASAADPRRRSALESLNALIRENADAHPRVLSLCCIPWFELTGALDGRAEARRVTLLVEKVLGADSLEAVLLRSLAYPPAPGGHGAGERLKAAATPAARCWRGSTLVSAWIVLAGIAEEGERSAEADARLARALRLAEQLRVERAFLAVGGLGVSLLGTRVGRLGDLDGFASRILTRSAQAPGENRPGPGPTPALVAPLTERERVLLRELPFHQSVADIARKHNVSPNTVKTHLRNIYQKLEATDRARAVTIAQERGLL
;
A
#
# COMPACT_ATOMS: atom_id res chain seq x y z
N MET A 1 3.40 9.08 -40.62
CA MET A 1 4.21 10.27 -40.98
C MET A 1 3.59 11.48 -40.27
N ALA A 2 4.25 12.34 -39.50
CA ALA A 2 5.58 12.43 -38.93
C ALA A 2 5.47 13.34 -37.68
N VAL A 3 6.22 13.01 -36.63
CA VAL A 3 6.26 13.75 -35.34
C VAL A 3 7.11 15.02 -35.51
N PRO A 4 6.73 16.21 -34.97
CA PRO A 4 7.58 17.38 -35.04
C PRO A 4 8.69 17.32 -33.97
N ALA A 5 9.92 17.52 -34.44
CA ALA A 5 11.16 17.45 -33.68
C ALA A 5 11.34 18.64 -32.71
N CYS A 6 11.66 18.33 -31.46
CA CYS A 6 12.02 19.28 -30.42
C CYS A 6 13.45 19.82 -30.68
N ARG A 7 13.57 21.12 -31.02
CA ARG A 7 14.86 21.81 -31.24
C ARG A 7 15.54 22.12 -29.89
N ARG A 8 16.75 21.59 -29.69
CA ARG A 8 17.68 21.97 -28.60
C ARG A 8 18.22 23.40 -28.81
N PRO A 9 18.38 24.23 -27.75
CA PRO A 9 19.05 25.51 -27.87
C PRO A 9 20.59 25.34 -27.90
N ARG A 10 21.22 26.06 -28.82
CA ARG A 10 22.68 26.12 -29.04
C ARG A 10 23.39 26.77 -27.85
N ARG A 11 24.41 26.10 -27.31
CA ARG A 11 25.46 26.72 -26.48
C ARG A 11 26.27 27.71 -27.33
N ARG A 12 26.34 28.97 -26.93
CA ARG A 12 27.41 29.90 -27.37
C ARG A 12 28.43 30.00 -26.24
N GLY A 13 29.64 29.53 -26.53
CA GLY A 13 30.83 29.83 -25.74
C GLY A 13 31.37 31.22 -26.06
N GLY A 14 31.95 31.85 -25.06
CA GLY A 14 32.73 33.08 -25.16
C GLY A 14 33.67 33.14 -23.95
N LEU A 15 34.90 32.69 -24.16
CA LEU A 15 36.03 32.80 -23.24
C LEU A 15 36.72 34.15 -23.47
N ALA A 16 37.08 34.84 -22.39
CA ALA A 16 38.30 35.65 -22.35
C ALA A 16 38.81 35.77 -20.88
N PRO A 17 40.14 35.89 -20.66
CA PRO A 17 40.80 35.53 -19.40
C PRO A 17 41.29 36.75 -18.60
N GLY A 18 41.32 36.63 -17.26
CA GLY A 18 41.75 37.71 -16.36
C GLY A 18 42.54 37.21 -15.15
N ARG A 19 43.85 37.06 -15.34
CA ARG A 19 45.02 37.26 -14.45
C ARG A 19 44.91 36.95 -12.93
N LEU A 20 45.78 36.02 -12.52
CA LEU A 20 46.25 35.73 -11.16
C LEU A 20 47.20 36.83 -10.63
N GLY A 21 47.14 37.09 -9.31
CA GLY A 21 48.10 37.87 -8.50
C GLY A 21 47.85 37.66 -6.98
N PRO A 22 48.83 37.84 -6.08
CA PRO A 22 49.30 36.74 -5.23
C PRO A 22 48.84 36.72 -3.75
N ARG A 23 49.12 35.57 -3.13
CA ARG A 23 49.02 35.19 -1.70
C ARG A 23 49.69 36.18 -0.75
N GLN A 24 49.17 36.31 0.47
CA GLN A 24 49.93 36.08 1.72
C GLN A 24 49.01 35.95 2.96
N PRO A 25 49.49 35.29 4.04
CA PRO A 25 48.69 34.67 5.11
C PRO A 25 48.65 35.55 6.38
N HIS A 26 47.74 35.30 7.33
CA HIS A 26 48.08 35.26 8.76
C HIS A 26 46.90 34.95 9.71
N ARG A 27 47.30 34.23 10.77
CA ARG A 27 46.77 34.20 12.15
C ARG A 27 45.67 33.20 12.50
N ARG A 28 46.19 32.08 13.03
CA ARG A 28 45.61 31.23 14.07
C ARG A 28 44.98 32.08 15.19
N SER A 29 43.74 31.77 15.55
CA SER A 29 43.21 32.00 16.90
C SER A 29 42.71 30.67 17.45
N THR A 30 43.48 30.16 18.41
CA THR A 30 43.08 29.15 19.38
C THR A 30 41.84 29.63 20.14
N GLY A 31 40.75 28.87 20.07
CA GLY A 31 39.54 29.07 20.86
C GLY A 31 39.07 27.72 21.34
N SER A 32 39.15 27.54 22.66
CA SER A 32 38.89 26.34 23.45
C SER A 32 37.60 25.61 23.11
N GLY A 33 37.64 24.31 23.41
CA GLY A 33 36.54 23.39 23.23
C GLY A 33 35.24 23.85 23.88
N ASP A 34 34.18 23.76 23.09
CA ASP A 34 32.87 23.44 23.60
C ASP A 34 32.41 22.17 22.90
N GLY A 35 32.15 21.17 23.73
CA GLY A 35 31.92 19.80 23.31
C GLY A 35 30.81 19.71 22.28
N CYS A 36 31.13 19.10 21.14
CA CYS A 36 30.17 18.37 20.34
C CYS A 36 29.52 17.29 21.23
N ARG A 37 28.49 17.68 21.99
CA ARG A 37 27.51 16.75 22.51
C ARG A 37 26.70 16.30 21.31
N SER A 38 27.07 15.12 20.82
CA SER A 38 26.33 14.32 19.85
C SER A 38 24.85 14.26 20.27
N ALA A 39 23.99 15.04 19.61
CA ALA A 39 22.55 15.00 19.85
C ALA A 39 21.96 13.69 19.29
N PRO A 40 21.22 12.90 20.09
CA PRO A 40 20.62 11.67 19.62
C PRO A 40 19.36 12.02 18.80
N GLY A 41 19.36 11.70 17.51
CA GLY A 41 18.16 11.89 16.68
C GLY A 41 18.37 12.19 15.19
N HIS A 42 19.51 11.82 14.60
CA HIS A 42 19.73 12.00 13.15
C HIS A 42 19.00 10.91 12.32
N GLY A 43 17.69 10.78 12.52
CA GLY A 43 16.82 9.92 11.72
C GLY A 43 16.26 10.66 10.51
N ARG A 44 15.84 9.90 9.47
CA ARG A 44 15.17 10.44 8.27
C ARG A 44 14.00 11.37 8.58
N ARG A 45 13.31 11.15 9.71
CA ARG A 45 12.25 12.00 10.25
C ARG A 45 12.73 13.42 10.59
N GLY A 46 13.89 13.57 11.21
CA GLY A 46 14.45 14.88 11.56
C GLY A 46 14.89 15.70 10.34
N ILE A 47 15.16 15.06 9.19
CA ILE A 47 15.41 15.77 7.93
C ILE A 47 14.09 16.36 7.39
N LEU A 48 13.01 15.58 7.42
CA LEU A 48 11.70 16.05 6.95
C LEU A 48 11.14 17.15 7.85
N GLU A 49 11.27 17.02 9.17
CA GLU A 49 10.87 18.06 10.13
C GLU A 49 11.61 19.38 9.87
N ARG A 50 12.93 19.33 9.59
CA ARG A 50 13.71 20.52 9.20
C ARG A 50 13.29 21.11 7.86
N LEU A 51 12.92 20.29 6.88
CA LEU A 51 12.45 20.78 5.59
C LEU A 51 11.12 21.54 5.72
N VAL A 52 10.21 21.04 6.56
CA VAL A 52 8.93 21.70 6.81
C VAL A 52 9.09 23.00 7.60
N THR A 53 10.04 23.07 8.54
CA THR A 53 10.27 24.29 9.33
C THR A 53 11.16 25.32 8.64
N ALA A 54 11.96 24.94 7.64
CA ALA A 54 12.88 25.82 6.92
C ALA A 54 12.19 26.74 5.89
N ASP A 55 10.95 26.44 5.48
CA ASP A 55 10.16 27.28 4.57
C ASP A 55 8.78 27.59 5.17
N PRO A 56 8.72 28.48 6.17
CA PRO A 56 7.47 28.88 6.82
C PRO A 56 6.53 29.67 5.90
N LEU A 57 6.99 30.07 4.70
CA LEU A 57 6.24 30.86 3.72
C LEU A 57 5.63 30.01 2.59
N VAL A 58 5.86 28.69 2.58
CA VAL A 58 5.34 27.75 1.56
C VAL A 58 5.78 28.13 0.13
N CYS A 59 7.01 28.63 -0.02
CA CYS A 59 7.53 29.06 -1.31
C CYS A 59 7.80 27.88 -2.26
N ASP A 60 8.11 26.69 -1.73
CA ASP A 60 8.19 25.44 -2.48
C ASP A 60 7.10 24.43 -2.04
N SER A 61 5.86 24.70 -2.45
CA SER A 61 4.70 23.85 -2.15
C SER A 61 4.91 22.39 -2.58
N GLY A 62 5.68 22.13 -3.64
CA GLY A 62 5.95 20.78 -4.13
C GLY A 62 6.77 19.93 -3.16
N LEU A 63 7.82 20.50 -2.55
CA LEU A 63 8.67 19.79 -1.59
C LEU A 63 8.04 19.72 -0.20
N ILE A 64 7.39 20.79 0.26
CA ILE A 64 6.81 20.86 1.61
C ILE A 64 5.62 19.90 1.73
N VAL A 65 4.71 19.91 0.76
CA VAL A 65 3.53 19.03 0.77
C VAL A 65 3.98 17.56 0.72
N SER A 66 5.03 17.25 -0.04
CA SER A 66 5.63 15.91 -0.07
C SER A 66 6.25 15.52 1.27
N ALA A 67 6.97 16.43 1.93
CA ALA A 67 7.59 16.17 3.23
C ALA A 67 6.56 16.00 4.35
N GLN A 68 5.53 16.85 4.39
CA GLN A 68 4.41 16.73 5.33
C GLN A 68 3.64 15.43 5.13
N THR A 69 3.36 15.07 3.88
CA THR A 69 2.74 13.78 3.53
C THR A 69 3.56 12.60 4.07
N LEU A 70 4.87 12.60 3.86
CA LEU A 70 5.75 11.54 4.37
C LEU A 70 5.80 11.50 5.90
N LEU A 71 5.73 12.66 6.57
CA LEU A 71 5.68 12.75 8.04
C LEU A 71 4.37 12.16 8.56
N SER A 72 3.22 12.53 7.99
CA SER A 72 1.91 11.97 8.36
C SER A 72 1.87 10.45 8.16
N LEU A 73 2.48 9.95 7.09
CA LEU A 73 2.57 8.52 6.79
C LEU A 73 3.61 7.75 7.62
N SER A 74 4.44 8.44 8.41
CA SER A 74 5.45 7.82 9.25
C SER A 74 4.94 7.38 10.62
N ALA A 75 3.71 7.75 10.98
CA ALA A 75 3.05 7.34 12.21
C ALA A 75 2.88 5.81 12.22
N SER A 76 3.34 5.17 13.30
CA SER A 76 3.27 3.72 13.46
C SER A 76 1.81 3.23 13.59
N ALA A 77 1.57 1.95 13.28
CA ALA A 77 0.26 1.33 13.45
C ALA A 77 -0.26 1.36 14.90
N ALA A 78 0.63 1.41 15.89
CA ALA A 78 0.32 1.51 17.32
C ALA A 78 0.35 2.96 17.85
N ASP A 79 0.59 3.95 16.99
CA ASP A 79 0.70 5.35 17.41
C ASP A 79 -0.69 5.93 17.75
N PRO A 80 -0.93 6.42 18.98
CA PRO A 80 -2.19 7.08 19.33
C PRO A 80 -2.47 8.32 18.45
N ARG A 81 -1.47 8.85 17.75
CA ARG A 81 -1.59 9.99 16.83
C ARG A 81 -2.09 9.61 15.44
N ARG A 82 -2.40 8.33 15.15
CA ARG A 82 -2.87 7.90 13.81
C ARG A 82 -4.09 8.66 13.30
N ARG A 83 -5.06 8.98 14.17
CA ARG A 83 -6.24 9.77 13.77
C ARG A 83 -5.84 11.20 13.39
N SER A 84 -5.00 11.85 14.21
CA SER A 84 -4.45 13.18 13.89
C SER A 84 -3.61 13.17 12.60
N ALA A 85 -2.85 12.11 12.36
CA ALA A 85 -2.08 11.94 11.13
C ALA A 85 -2.99 11.76 9.89
N LEU A 86 -4.08 11.01 10.01
CA LEU A 86 -5.09 10.87 8.96
C LEU A 86 -5.81 12.19 8.70
N GLU A 87 -6.21 12.92 9.74
CA GLU A 87 -6.84 14.24 9.62
C GLU A 87 -5.93 15.24 8.92
N SER A 88 -4.65 15.28 9.31
CA SER A 88 -3.64 16.13 8.67
C SER A 88 -3.44 15.75 7.19
N LEU A 89 -3.38 14.45 6.89
CA LEU A 89 -3.25 13.95 5.52
C LEU A 89 -4.49 14.28 4.67
N ASN A 90 -5.69 14.13 5.24
CA ASN A 90 -6.96 14.48 4.58
C ASN A 90 -7.03 15.97 4.24
N ALA A 91 -6.61 16.85 5.17
CA ALA A 91 -6.55 18.29 4.93
C ALA A 91 -5.56 18.62 3.80
N LEU A 92 -4.34 18.08 3.89
CA LEU A 92 -3.30 18.28 2.87
C LEU A 92 -3.76 17.83 1.48
N ILE A 93 -4.35 16.64 1.36
CA ILE A 93 -4.83 16.12 0.09
C ILE A 93 -5.99 16.96 -0.45
N ARG A 94 -6.95 17.36 0.40
CA ARG A 94 -8.09 18.17 -0.03
C ARG A 94 -7.65 19.50 -0.63
N GLU A 95 -6.62 20.12 -0.06
CA GLU A 95 -6.12 21.42 -0.50
C GLU A 95 -5.19 21.31 -1.72
N ASN A 96 -4.45 20.20 -1.86
CA ASN A 96 -3.32 20.13 -2.78
C ASN A 96 -3.44 19.05 -3.87
N ALA A 97 -4.44 18.17 -3.87
CA ALA A 97 -4.50 17.03 -4.78
C ALA A 97 -4.47 17.44 -6.27
N ASP A 98 -5.26 18.45 -6.65
CA ASP A 98 -5.35 18.92 -8.03
C ASP A 98 -4.06 19.60 -8.50
N ALA A 99 -3.40 20.36 -7.61
CA ALA A 99 -2.15 21.05 -7.90
C ALA A 99 -0.92 20.12 -7.86
N HIS A 100 -0.99 19.03 -7.09
CA HIS A 100 0.14 18.13 -6.82
C HIS A 100 -0.23 16.64 -6.97
N PRO A 101 -0.57 16.16 -8.19
CA PRO A 101 -0.96 14.77 -8.43
C PRO A 101 0.13 13.75 -8.04
N ARG A 102 1.40 14.13 -8.07
CA ARG A 102 2.52 13.27 -7.61
C ARG A 102 2.49 12.98 -6.11
N VAL A 103 1.97 13.91 -5.31
CA VAL A 103 1.79 13.70 -3.86
C VAL A 103 0.67 12.69 -3.63
N LEU A 104 -0.43 12.81 -4.39
CA LEU A 104 -1.52 11.85 -4.29
C LEU A 104 -1.07 10.44 -4.69
N SER A 105 -0.33 10.29 -5.81
CA SER A 105 0.31 9.01 -6.17
C SER A 105 1.26 8.50 -5.09
N LEU A 106 1.88 9.40 -4.31
CA LEU A 106 2.77 9.02 -3.23
C LEU A 106 2.06 8.36 -2.05
N CYS A 107 0.90 8.90 -1.67
CA CYS A 107 0.20 8.48 -0.46
C CYS A 107 -1.03 7.62 -0.73
N CYS A 108 -1.50 7.45 -1.96
CA CYS A 108 -2.81 6.85 -2.24
C CYS A 108 -3.04 5.48 -1.59
N ILE A 109 -2.03 4.60 -1.60
CA ILE A 109 -2.11 3.27 -0.98
C ILE A 109 -2.16 3.38 0.56
N PRO A 110 -1.14 3.94 1.25
CA PRO A 110 -1.18 4.01 2.71
C PRO A 110 -2.30 4.92 3.24
N TRP A 111 -2.75 5.92 2.47
CA TRP A 111 -3.93 6.71 2.77
C TRP A 111 -5.19 5.85 2.75
N PHE A 112 -5.43 5.10 1.66
CA PHE A 112 -6.54 4.16 1.54
C PHE A 112 -6.57 3.15 2.70
N GLU A 113 -5.42 2.60 3.07
CA GLU A 113 -5.30 1.65 4.17
C GLU A 113 -5.59 2.26 5.53
N LEU A 114 -5.05 3.46 5.79
CA LEU A 114 -5.25 4.17 7.04
C LEU A 114 -6.73 4.58 7.21
N THR A 115 -7.34 5.10 6.14
CA THR A 115 -8.76 5.42 6.08
C THR A 115 -9.62 4.17 6.29
N GLY A 116 -9.30 3.07 5.60
CA GLY A 116 -10.03 1.80 5.77
C GLY A 116 -9.93 1.25 7.18
N ALA A 117 -8.78 1.39 7.83
CA ALA A 117 -8.55 0.92 9.19
C ALA A 117 -9.25 1.77 10.27
N LEU A 118 -9.38 3.09 10.07
CA LEU A 118 -9.92 4.01 11.07
C LEU A 118 -11.40 4.37 10.86
N ASP A 119 -11.82 4.53 9.60
CA ASP A 119 -13.13 5.07 9.22
C ASP A 119 -13.96 4.05 8.41
N GLY A 120 -13.37 2.89 8.09
CA GLY A 120 -14.03 1.77 7.44
C GLY A 120 -14.00 1.80 5.91
N ARG A 121 -14.54 0.73 5.30
CA ARG A 121 -14.43 0.50 3.85
C ARG A 121 -15.18 1.52 2.99
N ALA A 122 -16.29 2.06 3.49
CA ALA A 122 -17.06 3.07 2.76
C ALA A 122 -16.23 4.35 2.53
N GLU A 123 -15.45 4.76 3.53
CA GLU A 123 -14.56 5.91 3.40
C GLU A 123 -13.35 5.60 2.52
N ALA A 124 -12.79 4.39 2.63
CA ALA A 124 -11.71 3.95 1.74
C ALA A 124 -12.14 3.94 0.24
N ARG A 125 -13.42 3.68 -0.04
CA ARG A 125 -13.97 3.80 -1.40
C ARG A 125 -13.99 5.26 -1.89
N ARG A 126 -14.24 6.23 -1.02
CA ARG A 126 -14.17 7.67 -1.37
C ARG A 126 -12.75 8.09 -1.75
N VAL A 127 -11.74 7.56 -1.06
CA VAL A 127 -10.33 7.72 -1.44
C VAL A 127 -10.09 7.24 -2.88
N THR A 128 -10.64 6.07 -3.24
CA THR A 128 -10.51 5.52 -4.60
C THR A 128 -11.13 6.46 -5.65
N LEU A 129 -12.32 7.01 -5.39
CA LEU A 129 -12.99 7.95 -6.30
C LEU A 129 -12.19 9.25 -6.49
N LEU A 130 -11.57 9.78 -5.42
CA LEU A 130 -10.73 10.97 -5.54
C LEU A 130 -9.47 10.69 -6.38
N VAL A 131 -8.83 9.54 -6.17
CA VAL A 131 -7.67 9.13 -6.95
C VAL A 131 -8.02 8.99 -8.43
N GLU A 132 -9.18 8.41 -8.75
CA GLU A 132 -9.69 8.33 -10.11
C GLU A 132 -9.93 9.71 -10.74
N LYS A 133 -10.49 10.65 -9.98
CA LYS A 133 -10.73 12.03 -10.44
C LYS A 133 -9.43 12.76 -10.78
N VAL A 134 -8.40 12.62 -9.93
CA VAL A 134 -7.17 13.43 -10.01
C VAL A 134 -6.11 12.78 -10.90
N LEU A 135 -5.88 11.47 -10.77
CA LEU A 135 -4.85 10.75 -11.52
C LEU A 135 -5.37 10.12 -12.81
N GLY A 136 -6.71 10.07 -12.97
CA GLY A 136 -7.40 9.42 -14.08
C GLY A 136 -7.78 7.97 -13.74
N ALA A 137 -8.96 7.54 -14.21
CA ALA A 137 -9.50 6.20 -13.96
C ALA A 137 -8.62 5.06 -14.50
N ASP A 138 -7.86 5.33 -15.57
CA ASP A 138 -6.94 4.36 -16.19
C ASP A 138 -5.53 4.41 -15.60
N SER A 139 -5.28 5.25 -14.58
CA SER A 139 -4.01 5.25 -13.87
C SER A 139 -3.83 3.94 -13.11
N LEU A 140 -2.58 3.47 -13.00
CA LEU A 140 -2.30 2.25 -12.26
C LEU A 140 -2.69 2.37 -10.78
N GLU A 141 -2.52 3.56 -10.20
CA GLU A 141 -2.97 3.89 -8.85
C GLU A 141 -4.48 3.67 -8.67
N ALA A 142 -5.29 4.20 -9.59
CA ALA A 142 -6.74 4.03 -9.57
C ALA A 142 -7.17 2.56 -9.73
N VAL A 143 -6.60 1.86 -10.72
CA VAL A 143 -6.92 0.44 -10.99
C VAL A 143 -6.56 -0.44 -9.79
N LEU A 144 -5.42 -0.16 -9.14
CA LEU A 144 -4.99 -0.87 -7.93
C LEU A 144 -5.96 -0.62 -6.78
N LEU A 145 -6.25 0.64 -6.45
CA LEU A 145 -7.17 0.96 -5.35
C LEU A 145 -8.57 0.40 -5.59
N ARG A 146 -9.07 0.44 -6.83
CA ARG A 146 -10.35 -0.16 -7.18
C ARG A 146 -10.35 -1.67 -6.93
N SER A 147 -9.25 -2.35 -7.25
CA SER A 147 -9.09 -3.79 -6.98
C SER A 147 -9.08 -4.11 -5.48
N LEU A 148 -8.56 -3.20 -4.66
CA LEU A 148 -8.56 -3.32 -3.20
C LEU A 148 -9.91 -2.96 -2.57
N ALA A 149 -10.59 -1.94 -3.10
CA ALA A 149 -11.87 -1.44 -2.60
C ALA A 149 -13.05 -2.36 -2.96
N TYR A 150 -12.94 -3.05 -4.10
CA TYR A 150 -13.90 -3.98 -4.67
C TYR A 150 -13.17 -5.28 -5.04
N PRO A 151 -12.74 -6.09 -4.06
CA PRO A 151 -12.11 -7.37 -4.34
C PRO A 151 -13.08 -8.23 -5.17
N PRO A 152 -12.59 -8.92 -6.21
CA PRO A 152 -13.44 -9.75 -7.06
C PRO A 152 -14.11 -10.84 -6.22
N ALA A 153 -15.33 -11.22 -6.60
CA ALA A 153 -15.92 -12.45 -6.11
C ALA A 153 -14.98 -13.64 -6.42
N PRO A 154 -14.88 -14.67 -5.56
CA PRO A 154 -14.00 -15.82 -5.80
C PRO A 154 -14.44 -16.54 -7.09
N GLY A 155 -13.58 -16.54 -8.11
CA GLY A 155 -13.87 -17.03 -9.48
C GLY A 155 -14.03 -15.92 -10.54
N GLY A 156 -14.14 -14.66 -10.12
CA GLY A 156 -14.20 -13.49 -10.98
C GLY A 156 -12.83 -13.09 -11.52
N HIS A 157 -12.48 -13.57 -12.71
CA HIS A 157 -11.22 -13.26 -13.39
C HIS A 157 -11.06 -11.75 -13.72
N GLY A 158 -12.13 -10.96 -13.63
CA GLY A 158 -12.16 -9.58 -14.14
C GLY A 158 -11.27 -8.58 -13.40
N ALA A 159 -11.16 -8.62 -12.07
CA ALA A 159 -10.37 -7.61 -11.34
C ALA A 159 -8.85 -7.86 -11.46
N GLY A 160 -8.43 -9.11 -11.33
CA GLY A 160 -7.03 -9.51 -11.53
C GLY A 160 -6.57 -9.29 -12.97
N GLU A 161 -7.38 -9.61 -13.97
CA GLU A 161 -7.02 -9.37 -15.38
C GLU A 161 -6.96 -7.87 -15.72
N ARG A 162 -7.86 -7.03 -15.19
CA ARG A 162 -7.76 -5.57 -15.35
C ARG A 162 -6.49 -5.01 -14.71
N LEU A 163 -6.15 -5.43 -13.49
CA LEU A 163 -4.92 -4.99 -12.82
C LEU A 163 -3.68 -5.47 -13.56
N LYS A 164 -3.68 -6.70 -14.08
CA LYS A 164 -2.59 -7.25 -14.90
C LYS A 164 -2.44 -6.50 -16.22
N ALA A 165 -3.54 -6.19 -16.90
CA ALA A 165 -3.53 -5.40 -18.13
C ALA A 165 -3.02 -3.97 -17.89
N ALA A 166 -3.34 -3.38 -16.74
CA ALA A 166 -2.82 -2.08 -16.34
C ALA A 166 -1.36 -2.13 -15.87
N ALA A 167 -0.87 -3.26 -15.33
CA ALA A 167 0.49 -3.42 -14.79
C ALA A 167 1.55 -3.69 -15.87
N THR A 168 1.55 -2.89 -16.94
CA THR A 168 2.54 -2.98 -18.03
C THR A 168 3.63 -1.91 -17.91
N PRO A 169 4.81 -2.09 -18.54
CA PRO A 169 5.85 -1.05 -18.58
C PRO A 169 5.39 0.26 -19.27
N ALA A 170 4.35 0.21 -20.10
CA ALA A 170 3.74 1.35 -20.77
C ALA A 170 2.57 1.96 -19.99
N ALA A 171 2.29 1.47 -18.78
CA ALA A 171 1.20 1.96 -17.96
C ALA A 171 1.33 3.47 -17.67
N ARG A 172 0.19 4.14 -17.56
CA ARG A 172 0.10 5.45 -16.90
C ARG A 172 0.30 5.27 -15.40
N CYS A 173 1.52 4.94 -14.99
CA CYS A 173 1.93 4.93 -13.60
C CYS A 173 2.63 6.25 -13.28
N TRP A 174 2.16 6.94 -12.26
CA TRP A 174 2.84 8.13 -11.78
C TRP A 174 4.13 7.76 -11.04
N ARG A 175 4.18 6.56 -10.43
CA ARG A 175 5.38 6.00 -9.79
C ARG A 175 5.56 4.49 -9.94
N GLY A 176 6.82 4.07 -10.04
CA GLY A 176 7.20 2.66 -10.15
C GLY A 176 6.91 1.81 -8.91
N SER A 177 6.75 2.43 -7.72
CA SER A 177 6.33 1.71 -6.51
C SER A 177 4.94 1.10 -6.64
N THR A 178 4.02 1.79 -7.33
CA THR A 178 2.65 1.30 -7.58
C THR A 178 2.66 0.03 -8.41
N LEU A 179 3.60 -0.09 -9.35
CA LEU A 179 3.79 -1.31 -10.15
C LEU A 179 4.20 -2.49 -9.29
N VAL A 180 5.09 -2.28 -8.31
CA VAL A 180 5.47 -3.34 -7.36
C VAL A 180 4.26 -3.77 -6.53
N SER A 181 3.50 -2.83 -5.97
CA SER A 181 2.30 -3.14 -5.20
C SER A 181 1.23 -3.86 -6.03
N ALA A 182 1.08 -3.51 -7.31
CA ALA A 182 0.18 -4.21 -8.23
C ALA A 182 0.59 -5.68 -8.42
N TRP A 183 1.87 -5.98 -8.62
CA TRP A 183 2.35 -7.36 -8.73
C TRP A 183 2.20 -8.15 -7.43
N ILE A 184 2.34 -7.50 -6.27
CA ILE A 184 2.08 -8.11 -4.95
C ILE A 184 0.59 -8.48 -4.81
N VAL A 185 -0.32 -7.58 -5.18
CA VAL A 185 -1.76 -7.85 -5.16
C VAL A 185 -2.13 -8.97 -6.13
N LEU A 186 -1.56 -8.97 -7.34
CA LEU A 186 -1.75 -10.06 -8.29
C LEU A 186 -1.23 -11.39 -7.75
N ALA A 187 -0.11 -11.41 -7.03
CA ALA A 187 0.37 -12.62 -6.37
C ALA A 187 -0.60 -13.11 -5.29
N GLY A 188 -1.16 -12.20 -4.47
CA GLY A 188 -2.20 -12.53 -3.49
C GLY A 188 -3.46 -13.12 -4.12
N ILE A 189 -3.95 -12.53 -5.21
CA ILE A 189 -5.11 -13.06 -5.97
C ILE A 189 -4.83 -14.46 -6.54
N ALA A 190 -3.58 -14.74 -6.96
CA ALA A 190 -3.20 -16.06 -7.43
C ALA A 190 -3.12 -17.08 -6.28
N GLU A 191 -2.57 -16.67 -5.13
CA GLU A 191 -2.50 -17.48 -3.92
C GLU A 191 -3.90 -17.88 -3.42
N GLU A 192 -4.83 -16.92 -3.37
CA GLU A 192 -6.22 -17.16 -3.01
C GLU A 192 -6.95 -18.08 -3.98
N GLY A 193 -6.55 -18.05 -5.26
CA GLY A 193 -7.06 -18.95 -6.29
C GLY A 193 -6.34 -20.29 -6.37
N GLU A 194 -5.53 -20.66 -5.37
CA GLU A 194 -4.74 -21.89 -5.28
C GLU A 194 -3.76 -22.11 -6.47
N ARG A 195 -3.42 -21.04 -7.20
CA ARG A 195 -2.49 -21.06 -8.33
C ARG A 195 -1.07 -20.74 -7.87
N SER A 196 -0.51 -21.60 -7.03
CA SER A 196 0.78 -21.39 -6.35
C SER A 196 1.93 -21.02 -7.30
N ALA A 197 2.08 -21.74 -8.44
CA ALA A 197 3.11 -21.43 -9.43
C ALA A 197 2.96 -20.02 -10.04
N GLU A 198 1.73 -19.54 -10.22
CA GLU A 198 1.47 -18.20 -10.73
C GLU A 198 1.70 -17.13 -9.65
N ALA A 199 1.36 -17.42 -8.39
CA ALA A 199 1.68 -16.56 -7.26
C ALA A 199 3.19 -16.37 -7.11
N ASP A 200 3.96 -17.45 -7.22
CA ASP A 200 5.43 -17.44 -7.16
C ASP A 200 6.03 -16.59 -8.29
N ALA A 201 5.58 -16.81 -9.53
CA ALA A 201 6.05 -16.04 -10.69
C ALA A 201 5.77 -14.54 -10.54
N ARG A 202 4.58 -14.17 -10.04
CA ARG A 202 4.16 -12.78 -9.81
C ARG A 202 4.94 -12.15 -8.66
N LEU A 203 5.17 -12.87 -7.57
CA LEU A 203 5.98 -12.40 -6.44
C LEU A 203 7.44 -12.20 -6.84
N ALA A 204 8.03 -13.13 -7.59
CA ALA A 204 9.39 -13.00 -8.13
C ALA A 204 9.51 -11.80 -9.09
N ARG A 205 8.44 -11.48 -9.83
CA ARG A 205 8.40 -10.26 -10.66
C ARG A 205 8.38 -9.00 -9.78
N ALA A 206 7.56 -8.98 -8.73
CA ALA A 206 7.52 -7.87 -7.77
C ALA A 206 8.88 -7.63 -7.10
N LEU A 207 9.56 -8.70 -6.65
CA LEU A 207 10.89 -8.63 -6.04
C LEU A 207 11.93 -8.04 -6.98
N ARG A 208 12.01 -8.53 -8.22
CA ARG A 208 12.95 -8.00 -9.23
C ARG A 208 12.72 -6.52 -9.50
N LEU A 209 11.47 -6.10 -9.66
CA LEU A 209 11.14 -4.68 -9.86
C LEU A 209 11.49 -3.84 -8.63
N ALA A 210 11.20 -4.34 -7.44
CA ALA A 210 11.49 -3.62 -6.21
C ALA A 210 12.99 -3.49 -5.94
N GLU A 211 13.78 -4.49 -6.31
CA GLU A 211 15.24 -4.42 -6.23
C GLU A 211 15.79 -3.37 -7.21
N GLN A 212 15.33 -3.38 -8.46
CA GLN A 212 15.73 -2.42 -9.48
C GLN A 212 15.37 -0.98 -9.10
N LEU A 213 14.16 -0.79 -8.57
CA LEU A 213 13.63 0.53 -8.19
C LEU A 213 14.00 0.94 -6.76
N ARG A 214 14.62 0.05 -5.97
CA ARG A 214 14.96 0.25 -4.55
C ARG A 214 13.75 0.62 -3.66
N VAL A 215 12.58 0.03 -3.93
CA VAL A 215 11.30 0.35 -3.27
C VAL A 215 10.84 -0.74 -2.29
N GLU A 216 11.68 -1.07 -1.31
CA GLU A 216 11.39 -2.14 -0.32
C GLU A 216 10.09 -1.89 0.48
N ARG A 217 9.73 -0.61 0.74
CA ARG A 217 8.48 -0.25 1.46
C ARG A 217 7.21 -0.72 0.77
N ALA A 218 7.24 -1.00 -0.55
CA ALA A 218 6.06 -1.48 -1.27
C ALA A 218 5.57 -2.85 -0.76
N PHE A 219 6.45 -3.64 -0.12
CA PHE A 219 6.09 -4.93 0.49
C PHE A 219 5.36 -4.80 1.84
N LEU A 220 5.45 -3.64 2.48
CA LEU A 220 4.72 -3.30 3.71
C LEU A 220 3.35 -2.70 3.42
N ALA A 221 3.16 -2.18 2.21
CA ALA A 221 1.88 -1.70 1.75
C ALA A 221 0.89 -2.87 1.57
N VAL A 222 -0.39 -2.55 1.42
CA VAL A 222 -1.49 -3.51 1.28
C VAL A 222 -1.53 -4.51 2.45
N GLY A 223 -1.47 -3.99 3.67
CA GLY A 223 -1.55 -4.73 4.93
C GLY A 223 -0.38 -5.66 5.17
N GLY A 224 0.76 -5.42 4.53
CA GLY A 224 1.91 -6.32 4.58
C GLY A 224 1.69 -7.63 3.80
N LEU A 225 0.78 -7.66 2.81
CA LEU A 225 0.56 -8.82 1.94
C LEU A 225 1.88 -9.33 1.34
N GLY A 226 2.75 -8.42 0.90
CA GLY A 226 4.06 -8.77 0.37
C GLY A 226 4.93 -9.50 1.39
N VAL A 227 5.05 -8.97 2.61
CA VAL A 227 5.77 -9.62 3.73
C VAL A 227 5.17 -10.99 4.07
N SER A 228 3.84 -11.11 4.05
CA SER A 228 3.15 -12.36 4.34
C SER A 228 3.46 -13.43 3.29
N LEU A 229 3.40 -13.08 2.00
CA LEU A 229 3.76 -13.96 0.88
C LEU A 229 5.25 -14.35 0.89
N LEU A 230 6.14 -13.42 1.22
CA LEU A 230 7.58 -13.73 1.35
C LEU A 230 7.84 -14.71 2.49
N GLY A 231 7.18 -14.54 3.64
CA GLY A 231 7.39 -15.38 4.82
C GLY A 231 7.13 -16.86 4.58
N THR A 232 6.23 -17.22 3.65
CA THR A 232 5.93 -18.62 3.30
C THR A 232 6.88 -19.20 2.23
N ARG A 233 7.71 -18.36 1.60
CA ARG A 233 8.47 -18.69 0.38
C ARG A 233 9.98 -18.47 0.48
N VAL A 234 10.46 -17.85 1.57
CA VAL A 234 11.90 -17.66 1.78
C VAL A 234 12.64 -19.00 1.73
N GLY A 235 13.77 -19.03 1.02
CA GLY A 235 14.57 -20.21 0.75
C GLY A 235 14.19 -20.95 -0.54
N ARG A 236 13.18 -20.47 -1.26
CA ARG A 236 12.73 -21.02 -2.56
C ARG A 236 12.76 -19.98 -3.68
N LEU A 237 13.23 -18.76 -3.41
CA LEU A 237 13.24 -17.64 -4.38
C LEU A 237 14.58 -17.54 -5.13
N GLY A 238 15.55 -18.40 -4.81
CA GLY A 238 16.85 -18.46 -5.48
C GLY A 238 17.67 -17.20 -5.20
N ASP A 239 18.18 -16.55 -6.24
CA ASP A 239 18.99 -15.33 -6.13
C ASP A 239 18.29 -14.17 -5.42
N LEU A 240 16.95 -14.19 -5.35
CA LEU A 240 16.14 -13.16 -4.69
C LEU A 240 15.99 -13.38 -3.18
N ASP A 241 16.42 -14.52 -2.64
CA ASP A 241 16.25 -14.84 -1.20
C ASP A 241 17.02 -13.86 -0.30
N GLY A 242 18.18 -13.38 -0.73
CA GLY A 242 18.93 -12.36 0.01
C GLY A 242 18.18 -11.03 0.09
N PHE A 243 17.52 -10.62 -0.99
CA PHE A 243 16.70 -9.41 -1.01
C PHE A 243 15.41 -9.57 -0.21
N ALA A 244 14.73 -10.71 -0.35
CA ALA A 244 13.53 -11.05 0.41
C ALA A 244 13.81 -11.08 1.92
N SER A 245 14.90 -11.72 2.34
CA SER A 245 15.32 -11.78 3.74
C SER A 245 15.59 -10.38 4.29
N ARG A 246 16.24 -9.50 3.52
CA ARG A 246 16.46 -8.10 3.93
C ARG A 246 15.15 -7.34 4.16
N ILE A 247 14.15 -7.54 3.29
CA ILE A 247 12.82 -6.93 3.46
C ILE A 247 12.18 -7.42 4.77
N LEU A 248 12.19 -8.74 5.02
CA LEU A 248 11.62 -9.34 6.24
C LEU A 248 12.34 -8.90 7.52
N THR A 249 13.68 -8.81 7.50
CA THR A 249 14.45 -8.31 8.65
C THR A 249 14.12 -6.84 8.91
N ARG A 250 14.03 -6.00 7.88
CA ARG A 250 13.72 -4.58 8.03
C ARG A 250 12.28 -4.34 8.47
N SER A 251 11.34 -5.16 8.03
CA SER A 251 9.97 -5.13 8.56
C SER A 251 9.96 -5.47 10.05
N ALA A 252 10.67 -6.54 10.44
CA ALA A 252 10.75 -6.93 11.85
C ALA A 252 11.43 -5.88 12.75
N GLN A 253 12.33 -5.06 12.22
CA GLN A 253 13.08 -4.02 12.94
C GLN A 253 12.40 -2.65 12.96
N ALA A 254 11.30 -2.44 12.23
CA ALA A 254 10.60 -1.16 12.22
C ALA A 254 9.96 -0.89 13.61
N PRO A 255 10.39 0.17 14.33
CA PRO A 255 9.90 0.44 15.69
C PRO A 255 8.40 0.70 15.68
N GLY A 256 7.63 -0.18 16.31
CA GLY A 256 6.17 -0.08 16.42
C GLY A 256 5.37 -0.94 15.43
N GLU A 257 6.01 -1.78 14.61
CA GLU A 257 5.31 -2.91 13.95
C GLU A 257 5.02 -4.05 14.94
N ASN A 258 4.44 -3.73 16.10
CA ASN A 258 3.62 -4.72 16.80
C ASN A 258 2.34 -4.84 15.98
N ARG A 259 2.43 -5.73 14.99
CA ARG A 259 1.33 -6.45 14.35
C ARG A 259 0.11 -6.51 15.29
N PRO A 260 -1.12 -6.14 14.86
CA PRO A 260 -2.23 -7.00 15.26
C PRO A 260 -1.81 -8.40 14.84
N GLY A 261 -1.98 -9.45 15.65
CA GLY A 261 -1.53 -10.82 15.34
C GLY A 261 -2.06 -11.35 13.99
N PRO A 262 -2.65 -12.54 13.87
CA PRO A 262 -3.59 -12.76 12.77
C PRO A 262 -4.86 -11.93 13.04
N GLY A 263 -4.73 -10.60 13.16
CA GLY A 263 -5.81 -9.66 12.96
C GLY A 263 -5.97 -9.46 11.45
N PRO A 264 -7.19 -9.26 10.96
CA PRO A 264 -7.50 -9.42 9.57
C PRO A 264 -6.57 -8.53 8.75
N THR A 265 -5.78 -9.17 7.89
CA THR A 265 -5.35 -8.61 6.61
C THR A 265 -6.47 -7.68 6.12
N PRO A 266 -6.22 -6.48 5.58
CA PRO A 266 -7.23 -5.80 4.79
C PRO A 266 -7.65 -6.81 3.73
N ALA A 267 -8.77 -7.46 4.00
CA ALA A 267 -9.07 -8.71 3.36
C ALA A 267 -9.46 -8.31 1.94
N LEU A 268 -8.55 -8.58 1.00
CA LEU A 268 -8.97 -9.44 -0.09
C LEU A 268 -9.72 -10.58 0.61
N VAL A 269 -11.05 -10.45 0.61
CA VAL A 269 -11.95 -11.16 1.51
C VAL A 269 -11.55 -12.63 1.47
N ALA A 270 -11.06 -13.19 2.58
CA ALA A 270 -10.86 -14.62 2.65
C ALA A 270 -12.19 -15.24 2.26
N PRO A 271 -12.26 -15.94 1.12
CA PRO A 271 -13.52 -16.40 0.58
C PRO A 271 -14.23 -17.27 1.62
N LEU A 272 -15.56 -17.32 1.51
CA LEU A 272 -16.27 -18.42 2.16
C LEU A 272 -15.66 -19.71 1.64
N THR A 273 -15.11 -20.51 2.53
CA THR A 273 -14.60 -21.84 2.21
C THR A 273 -15.72 -22.67 1.60
N GLU A 274 -15.41 -23.72 0.84
CA GLU A 274 -16.43 -24.56 0.22
C GLU A 274 -17.46 -25.07 1.25
N ARG A 275 -16.99 -25.44 2.45
CA ARG A 275 -17.84 -25.82 3.58
C ARG A 275 -18.74 -24.68 4.07
N GLU A 276 -18.22 -23.45 4.15
CA GLU A 276 -19.00 -22.28 4.55
C GLU A 276 -20.02 -21.87 3.48
N ARG A 277 -19.75 -22.08 2.19
CA ARG A 277 -20.72 -21.87 1.09
C ARG A 277 -21.86 -22.87 1.14
N VAL A 278 -21.55 -24.14 1.37
CA VAL A 278 -22.56 -25.18 1.52
C VAL A 278 -23.49 -24.83 2.69
N LEU A 279 -22.94 -24.40 3.83
CA LEU A 279 -23.73 -23.95 4.97
C LEU A 279 -24.49 -22.64 4.71
N LEU A 280 -23.92 -21.70 3.94
CA LEU A 280 -24.60 -20.46 3.54
C LEU A 280 -25.85 -20.76 2.71
N ARG A 281 -25.80 -21.75 1.80
CA ARG A 281 -26.97 -22.19 1.00
C ARG A 281 -28.08 -22.79 1.83
N GLU A 282 -27.79 -23.31 3.02
CA GLU A 282 -28.82 -23.82 3.94
C GLU A 282 -29.49 -22.72 4.76
N LEU A 283 -28.93 -21.49 4.79
CA LEU A 283 -29.44 -20.39 5.60
C LEU A 283 -30.84 -19.88 5.18
N PRO A 284 -31.20 -19.77 3.90
CA PRO A 284 -32.54 -19.36 3.47
C PRO A 284 -33.66 -20.32 3.92
N PHE A 285 -33.35 -21.60 4.16
CA PHE A 285 -34.36 -22.62 4.48
C PHE A 285 -34.77 -22.68 5.96
N HIS A 286 -34.33 -21.71 6.79
CA HIS A 286 -34.64 -21.62 8.24
C HIS A 286 -34.42 -22.88 9.09
N GLN A 287 -33.62 -23.83 8.62
CA GLN A 287 -33.29 -25.06 9.36
C GLN A 287 -32.49 -24.76 10.64
N SER A 288 -32.69 -25.60 11.68
CA SER A 288 -31.95 -25.50 12.92
C SER A 288 -30.49 -25.94 12.75
N VAL A 289 -29.61 -25.47 13.63
CA VAL A 289 -28.19 -25.84 13.60
C VAL A 289 -27.98 -27.35 13.74
N ALA A 290 -28.87 -28.04 14.47
CA ALA A 290 -28.84 -29.49 14.63
C ALA A 290 -29.24 -30.24 13.36
N ASP A 291 -30.18 -29.70 12.58
CA ASP A 291 -30.60 -30.27 11.30
C ASP A 291 -29.52 -30.15 10.24
N ILE A 292 -28.92 -28.96 10.15
CA ILE A 292 -27.79 -28.68 9.24
C ILE A 292 -26.59 -29.58 9.58
N ALA A 293 -26.33 -29.79 10.87
CA ALA A 293 -25.26 -30.68 11.34
C ALA A 293 -25.47 -32.13 10.90
N ARG A 294 -26.70 -32.66 11.02
CA ARG A 294 -27.07 -34.00 10.55
C ARG A 294 -26.95 -34.14 9.04
N LYS A 295 -27.38 -33.12 8.28
CA LYS A 295 -27.34 -33.12 6.81
C LYS A 295 -25.91 -33.17 6.24
N HIS A 296 -24.95 -32.62 6.97
CA HIS A 296 -23.55 -32.54 6.54
C HIS A 296 -22.59 -33.48 7.30
N ASN A 297 -23.11 -34.42 8.10
CA ASN A 297 -22.33 -35.35 8.93
C ASN A 297 -21.25 -34.66 9.79
N VAL A 298 -21.59 -33.53 10.41
CA VAL A 298 -20.68 -32.76 11.29
C VAL A 298 -21.31 -32.49 12.65
N SER A 299 -20.50 -32.13 13.65
CA SER A 299 -21.05 -31.78 14.97
C SER A 299 -21.78 -30.42 14.95
N PRO A 300 -22.83 -30.22 15.77
CA PRO A 300 -23.50 -28.93 15.91
C PRO A 300 -22.56 -27.78 16.30
N ASN A 301 -21.51 -28.05 17.08
CA ASN A 301 -20.50 -27.06 17.47
C ASN A 301 -19.63 -26.63 16.29
N THR A 302 -19.35 -27.56 15.37
CA THR A 302 -18.63 -27.27 14.12
C THR A 302 -19.46 -26.35 13.22
N VAL A 303 -20.77 -26.60 13.11
CA VAL A 303 -21.69 -25.72 12.36
C VAL A 303 -21.77 -24.32 12.98
N LYS A 304 -21.89 -24.20 14.31
CA LYS A 304 -21.86 -22.88 15.00
C LYS A 304 -20.58 -22.10 14.69
N THR A 305 -19.45 -22.79 14.70
CA THR A 305 -18.14 -22.19 14.39
C THR A 305 -18.11 -21.68 12.95
N HIS A 306 -18.58 -22.48 11.99
CA HIS A 306 -18.63 -22.07 10.59
C HIS A 306 -19.63 -20.93 10.35
N LEU A 307 -20.80 -20.92 11.00
CA LEU A 307 -21.77 -19.82 10.90
C LEU A 307 -21.22 -18.52 11.46
N ARG A 308 -20.50 -18.57 12.58
CA ARG A 308 -19.81 -17.39 13.13
C ARG A 308 -18.81 -16.82 12.13
N ASN A 309 -18.02 -17.69 11.49
CA ASN A 309 -17.05 -17.29 10.49
C ASN A 309 -17.75 -16.73 9.22
N ILE A 310 -18.87 -17.31 8.79
CA ILE A 310 -19.70 -16.79 7.69
C ILE A 310 -20.19 -15.39 7.99
N TYR A 311 -20.77 -15.16 9.18
CA TYR A 311 -21.28 -13.85 9.58
C TYR A 311 -20.17 -12.81 9.68
N GLN A 312 -19.01 -13.19 10.24
CA GLN A 312 -17.84 -12.32 10.29
C GLN A 312 -17.31 -11.97 8.89
N LYS A 313 -17.27 -12.93 7.97
CA LYS A 313 -16.82 -12.73 6.57
C LYS A 313 -17.82 -11.93 5.73
N LEU A 314 -19.11 -12.05 6.01
CA LEU A 314 -20.18 -11.29 5.34
C LEU A 314 -20.45 -9.93 6.00
N GLU A 315 -19.87 -9.64 7.16
CA GLU A 315 -20.20 -8.49 8.01
C GLU A 315 -21.69 -8.43 8.37
N ALA A 316 -22.29 -9.61 8.61
CA ALA A 316 -23.67 -9.75 9.00
C ALA A 316 -23.81 -9.87 10.52
N THR A 317 -24.77 -9.15 11.10
CA THR A 317 -25.10 -9.23 12.53
C THR A 317 -26.02 -10.39 12.86
N ASP A 318 -26.80 -10.85 11.88
CA ASP A 318 -27.80 -11.90 12.03
C ASP A 318 -27.97 -12.70 10.72
N ARG A 319 -28.73 -13.79 10.82
CA ARG A 319 -29.01 -14.72 9.70
C ARG A 319 -29.69 -14.01 8.52
N ALA A 320 -30.62 -13.09 8.77
CA ALA A 320 -31.38 -12.42 7.73
C ALA A 320 -30.49 -11.43 6.95
N ARG A 321 -29.63 -10.69 7.65
CA ARG A 321 -28.65 -9.80 7.05
C ARG A 321 -27.61 -10.58 6.26
N ALA A 322 -27.19 -11.75 6.76
CA ALA A 322 -26.27 -12.64 6.04
C ALA A 322 -26.85 -13.12 4.70
N VAL A 323 -28.11 -13.53 4.68
CA VAL A 323 -28.81 -13.95 3.45
C VAL A 323 -28.96 -12.78 2.48
N THR A 324 -29.36 -11.60 2.97
CA THR A 324 -29.51 -10.39 2.14
C THR A 324 -28.19 -10.01 1.47
N ILE A 325 -27.12 -9.94 2.26
CA ILE A 325 -25.77 -9.62 1.76
C ILE A 325 -25.28 -10.70 0.78
N ALA A 326 -25.61 -11.97 1.04
CA ALA A 326 -25.24 -13.06 0.14
C ALA A 326 -25.97 -12.97 -1.22
N GLN A 327 -27.24 -12.59 -1.24
CA GLN A 327 -27.99 -12.33 -2.47
C GLN A 327 -27.45 -11.11 -3.23
N GLU A 328 -27.22 -9.99 -2.53
CA GLU A 328 -26.62 -8.77 -3.11
C GLU A 328 -25.25 -9.02 -3.74
N ARG A 329 -24.49 -9.98 -3.21
CA ARG A 329 -23.14 -10.37 -3.67
C ARG A 329 -23.14 -11.56 -4.66
N GLY A 330 -24.30 -12.11 -5.03
CA GLY A 330 -24.42 -13.26 -5.94
C GLY A 330 -23.83 -14.57 -5.40
N LEU A 331 -23.85 -14.76 -4.07
CA LEU A 331 -23.34 -15.94 -3.37
C LEU A 331 -24.41 -17.03 -3.15
N LEU A 332 -25.68 -16.70 -3.39
CA LEU A 332 -26.86 -17.55 -3.33
C LEU A 332 -27.58 -17.57 -4.68
#